data_AF-A0A8H4SIV0-F1
#
_entry.id   AF-A0A8H4SIV0-F1
#
_cell.length_a   1.000
_cell.length_b   1.000
_cell.length_c   1.000
_cell.angle_alpha   90.00
_cell.angle_beta   90.00
_cell.angle_gamma   90.00
#
_symmetry.space_group_name_H-M   'P 1'
#
loop_
_entity.id
_entity.type
_entity.pdbx_description
1 polymer ?
#
loop_
_entity_poly.entity_id
_entity_poly.type
_entity_poly.pdbx_seq_one_letter_code
_entity_poly.pdbx_strand_id
1 'polypeptide(L)'
;MTTDTGEVLSDELIRLRISGGASGVGEGSITSQSTLDELRKTTLQPALHTQEILVPIVPTHSFFDRAKELHQKYKWPEERFENFQRLLCGTRNFPCILLLNPKNDCLPFDEMVKEIGLRLDDVIIMNLFPMLTDEWLDEHPDKRDQDIPEMFCLTLDFIREFKLPIILSCQCFRPFQHERWGSFTHDMVPKLSSSMVSAERQTVFSFHFEEHFIHCVQGFHPAKLYHEDYEREQTLDKILRQIFYSLFEPCAPWQNENLEKSLRRKTESIQILIKQIRQNAAEYDELRIRGHSPGMAQHREGSITAEQWDNPEKALDLIVQLLSPNTSKKL
;
A
#
# COMPACT_ATOMS: atom_id res chain seq x y z
N MET A 1 3.28 50.44 -5.21
CA MET A 1 1.98 50.05 -4.64
C MET A 1 1.62 48.68 -5.18
N THR A 2 1.89 47.64 -4.41
CA THR A 2 1.29 46.30 -4.45
C THR A 2 1.90 45.56 -3.26
N THR A 3 1.21 45.59 -2.12
CA THR A 3 1.47 44.79 -0.92
C THR A 3 0.36 43.74 -0.76
N ASP A 4 0.67 42.70 0.01
CA ASP A 4 -0.27 41.91 0.82
C ASP A 4 -1.22 40.91 0.17
N THR A 5 -0.68 39.90 -0.50
CA THR A 5 -1.35 38.59 -0.59
C THR A 5 -0.47 37.41 -0.19
N GLY A 6 0.86 37.58 -0.12
CA GLY A 6 1.78 36.53 0.30
C GLY A 6 1.95 36.36 1.82
N GLU A 7 1.93 37.46 2.58
CA GLU A 7 2.15 37.42 4.03
C GLU A 7 0.91 36.94 4.81
N VAL A 8 -0.30 37.29 4.35
CA VAL A 8 -1.57 36.92 5.02
C VAL A 8 -1.80 35.41 5.04
N LEU A 9 -1.44 34.69 3.96
CA LEU A 9 -1.55 33.23 3.91
C LEU A 9 -0.51 32.53 4.82
N SER A 10 0.65 33.16 5.03
CA SER A 10 1.68 32.62 5.92
C SER A 10 1.30 32.80 7.39
N ASP A 11 0.72 33.95 7.76
CA ASP A 11 0.30 34.23 9.13
C ASP A 11 -0.95 33.43 9.54
N GLU A 12 -1.82 33.07 8.60
CA GLU A 12 -2.99 32.22 8.87
C GLU A 12 -2.61 30.74 9.05
N LEU A 13 -1.61 30.25 8.29
CA LEU A 13 -0.99 28.93 8.49
C LEU A 13 -0.15 28.87 9.78
N ILE A 14 0.50 29.97 10.18
CA ILE A 14 1.23 30.06 11.44
C ILE A 14 0.26 30.17 12.63
N ARG A 15 -0.87 30.86 12.50
CA ARG A 15 -1.93 30.88 13.54
C ARG A 15 -2.59 29.52 13.74
N LEU A 16 -2.77 28.71 12.69
CA LEU A 16 -3.22 27.31 12.80
C LEU A 16 -2.17 26.40 13.45
N ARG A 17 -0.89 26.78 13.42
CA ARG A 17 0.22 26.02 14.03
C ARG A 17 0.47 26.39 15.50
N ILE A 18 0.13 27.61 15.93
CA ILE A 18 0.39 28.11 17.29
C ILE A 18 -0.82 27.93 18.23
N SER A 19 -2.04 27.70 17.73
CA SER A 19 -3.20 27.40 18.58
C SER A 19 -3.27 25.95 19.10
N GLY A 20 -2.35 25.08 18.69
CA GLY A 20 -2.24 23.68 19.13
C GLY A 20 -1.22 23.43 20.26
N GLY A 21 -0.82 24.46 21.00
CA GLY A 21 0.19 24.37 22.04
C GLY A 21 -0.37 24.47 23.46
N ALA A 22 -1.05 23.43 23.94
CA ALA A 22 -1.15 23.14 25.38
C ALA A 22 -1.64 21.70 25.62
N SER A 23 -0.68 20.85 26.01
CA SER A 23 -0.84 19.81 27.03
C SER A 23 -1.90 18.71 26.81
N GLY A 24 -1.42 17.52 26.43
CA GLY A 24 -2.12 16.24 26.63
C GLY A 24 -3.11 15.88 25.53
N VAL A 25 -2.61 15.42 24.39
CA VAL A 25 -3.47 14.84 23.34
C VAL A 25 -3.89 13.44 23.80
N GLY A 26 -5.02 13.36 24.48
CA GLY A 26 -5.80 12.13 24.51
C GLY A 26 -6.22 11.79 23.09
N GLU A 27 -5.91 10.59 22.63
CA GLU A 27 -6.34 10.04 21.35
C GLU A 27 -7.88 10.02 21.31
N GLY A 28 -8.47 11.02 20.64
CA GLY A 28 -9.89 11.34 20.73
C GLY A 28 -10.85 10.19 20.38
N SER A 29 -12.07 10.29 20.90
CA SER A 29 -13.22 9.45 20.53
C SER A 29 -13.52 9.53 19.03
N ILE A 30 -14.40 8.64 18.51
CA ILE A 30 -14.97 8.77 17.15
C ILE A 30 -15.41 10.23 16.96
N THR A 31 -14.85 10.89 15.95
CA THR A 31 -14.99 12.34 15.75
C THR A 31 -16.19 12.66 14.87
N SER A 32 -16.58 11.74 13.99
CA SER A 32 -17.78 11.88 13.16
C SER A 32 -18.25 10.53 12.60
N GLN A 33 -19.53 10.49 12.24
CA GLN A 33 -20.17 9.37 11.56
C GLN A 33 -20.79 9.87 10.26
N SER A 34 -20.58 9.12 9.17
CA SER A 34 -21.16 9.40 7.85
C SER A 34 -21.62 8.10 7.17
N THR A 35 -22.19 8.21 5.99
CA THR A 35 -22.51 7.06 5.14
C THR A 35 -21.38 6.74 4.16
N LEU A 36 -21.36 5.52 3.64
CA LEU A 36 -20.44 5.10 2.57
C LEU A 36 -20.60 5.94 1.30
N ASP A 37 -21.84 6.29 0.95
CA ASP A 37 -22.14 7.14 -0.21
C ASP A 37 -21.58 8.56 -0.06
N GLU A 38 -21.66 9.13 1.14
CA GLU A 38 -21.04 10.42 1.45
C GLU A 38 -19.52 10.34 1.35
N LEU A 39 -18.88 9.35 1.99
CA LEU A 39 -17.43 9.13 1.92
C LEU A 39 -16.97 9.03 0.46
N ARG A 40 -17.69 8.29 -0.39
CA ARG A 40 -17.36 8.13 -1.80
C ARG A 40 -17.34 9.49 -2.52
N LYS A 41 -18.39 10.29 -2.32
CA LYS A 41 -18.59 11.57 -3.03
C LYS A 41 -17.65 12.67 -2.52
N THR A 42 -17.40 12.74 -1.21
CA THR A 42 -16.69 13.87 -0.60
C THR A 42 -15.20 13.60 -0.43
N THR A 43 -14.78 12.34 -0.39
CA THR A 43 -13.39 11.96 -0.04
C THR A 43 -12.75 11.10 -1.11
N LEU A 44 -13.28 9.90 -1.38
CA LEU A 44 -12.62 8.93 -2.25
C LEU A 44 -12.52 9.42 -3.70
N GLN A 45 -13.63 9.81 -4.31
CA GLN A 45 -13.61 10.30 -5.70
C GLN A 45 -12.73 11.54 -5.83
N PRO A 46 -12.88 12.61 -5.03
CA PRO A 46 -11.99 13.77 -5.12
C PRO A 46 -10.51 13.43 -4.94
N ALA A 47 -10.17 12.51 -4.02
CA ALA A 47 -8.79 12.08 -3.81
C ALA A 47 -8.21 11.40 -5.05
N LEU A 48 -8.95 10.48 -5.67
CA LEU A 48 -8.54 9.85 -6.93
C LEU A 48 -8.35 10.88 -8.04
N HIS A 49 -9.28 11.82 -8.22
CA HIS A 49 -9.15 12.86 -9.27
C HIS A 49 -7.93 13.78 -9.07
N THR A 50 -7.51 14.00 -7.83
CA THR A 50 -6.37 14.88 -7.50
C THR A 50 -5.03 14.15 -7.61
N GLN A 51 -5.03 12.83 -7.45
CA GLN A 51 -3.82 12.02 -7.52
C GLN A 51 -3.47 11.71 -8.98
N GLU A 52 -2.24 12.03 -9.39
CA GLU A 52 -1.75 11.83 -10.76
C GLU A 52 -0.74 10.67 -10.90
N ILE A 53 -0.40 10.03 -9.78
CA ILE A 53 0.66 9.02 -9.71
C ILE A 53 0.16 7.87 -8.84
N LEU A 54 0.32 6.67 -9.39
CA LEU A 54 0.14 5.42 -8.68
C LEU A 54 1.33 5.22 -7.72
N VAL A 55 1.05 5.04 -6.44
CA VAL A 55 2.04 4.91 -5.37
C VAL A 55 1.94 3.49 -4.79
N PRO A 56 2.65 2.52 -5.37
CA PRO A 56 2.67 1.16 -4.85
C PRO A 56 3.59 1.07 -3.62
N ILE A 57 3.21 0.23 -2.65
CA ILE A 57 4.10 -0.17 -1.57
C ILE A 57 5.00 -1.28 -2.11
N VAL A 58 6.32 -1.09 -2.00
CA VAL A 58 7.30 -2.04 -2.52
C VAL A 58 7.86 -2.89 -1.38
N PRO A 59 8.16 -4.18 -1.62
CA PRO A 59 8.67 -5.09 -0.58
C PRO A 59 10.03 -4.66 -0.01
N THR A 60 10.78 -3.83 -0.72
CA THR A 60 12.07 -3.29 -0.27
C THR A 60 11.94 -2.08 0.67
N HIS A 61 10.72 -1.70 1.07
CA HIS A 61 10.50 -0.59 2.00
C HIS A 61 11.02 -0.94 3.40
N SER A 62 11.67 0.00 4.08
CA SER A 62 12.30 -0.22 5.40
C SER A 62 11.32 -0.61 6.50
N PHE A 63 10.02 -0.31 6.34
CA PHE A 63 8.96 -0.83 7.22
C PHE A 63 9.06 -2.35 7.39
N PHE A 64 9.38 -3.08 6.31
CA PHE A 64 9.46 -4.54 6.35
C PHE A 64 10.69 -5.07 7.10
N ASP A 65 11.70 -4.24 7.36
CA ASP A 65 12.87 -4.65 8.16
C ASP A 65 12.44 -5.00 9.59
N ARG A 66 11.59 -4.16 10.20
CA ARG A 66 11.05 -4.42 11.54
C ARG A 66 10.17 -5.68 11.58
N ALA A 67 9.32 -5.87 10.57
CA ALA A 67 8.49 -7.06 10.47
C ALA A 67 9.36 -8.33 10.34
N LYS A 68 10.49 -8.23 9.63
CA LYS A 68 11.47 -9.32 9.49
C LYS A 68 12.20 -9.62 10.79
N GLU A 69 12.57 -8.60 11.56
CA GLU A 69 13.16 -8.76 12.89
C GLU A 69 12.22 -9.50 13.85
N LEU A 70 10.93 -9.14 13.84
CA LEU A 70 9.90 -9.80 14.65
C LEU A 70 9.71 -11.26 14.23
N HIS A 71 9.57 -11.51 12.93
CA HIS A 71 9.53 -12.86 12.37
C HIS A 71 10.71 -13.73 12.85
N GLN A 72 11.93 -13.20 12.79
CA GLN A 72 13.13 -13.89 13.26
C GLN A 72 13.15 -14.11 14.77
N LYS A 73 12.74 -13.11 15.56
CA LYS A 73 12.61 -13.19 17.03
C LYS A 73 11.71 -14.34 17.45
N TYR A 74 10.58 -14.51 16.76
CA TYR A 74 9.58 -15.53 17.06
C TYR A 74 9.83 -16.88 16.38
N LYS A 75 10.80 -16.96 15.47
CA LYS A 75 11.14 -18.18 14.70
C LYS A 75 9.94 -18.76 13.95
N TRP A 76 9.14 -17.88 13.36
CA TRP A 76 8.01 -18.31 12.55
C TRP A 76 8.48 -18.89 11.20
N PRO A 77 7.62 -19.64 10.48
CA PRO A 77 7.89 -20.05 9.11
C PRO A 77 8.03 -18.84 8.17
N GLU A 78 8.96 -18.90 7.22
CA GLU A 78 9.27 -17.78 6.30
C GLU A 78 8.03 -17.35 5.50
N GLU A 79 7.17 -18.32 5.16
CA GLU A 79 5.92 -18.11 4.43
C GLU A 79 5.01 -17.11 5.15
N ARG A 80 5.03 -17.04 6.49
CA ARG A 80 4.23 -16.06 7.24
C ARG A 80 4.69 -14.63 6.97
N PHE A 81 6.00 -14.41 6.90
CA PHE A 81 6.57 -13.10 6.58
C PHE A 81 6.33 -12.74 5.11
N GLU A 82 6.52 -13.69 4.19
CA GLU A 82 6.27 -13.48 2.76
C GLU A 82 4.82 -13.12 2.48
N ASN A 83 3.87 -13.84 3.11
CA ASN A 83 2.43 -13.54 3.02
C ASN A 83 2.12 -12.16 3.59
N PHE A 84 2.61 -11.85 4.80
CA PHE A 84 2.45 -10.53 5.41
C PHE A 84 2.95 -9.40 4.50
N GLN A 85 4.16 -9.56 3.94
CA GLN A 85 4.73 -8.56 3.04
C GLN A 85 3.90 -8.41 1.77
N ARG A 86 3.52 -9.53 1.13
CA ARG A 86 2.76 -9.52 -0.13
C ARG A 86 1.38 -8.89 0.05
N LEU A 87 0.67 -9.19 1.14
CA LEU A 87 -0.64 -8.60 1.43
C LEU A 87 -0.57 -7.08 1.63
N LEU A 88 0.55 -6.56 2.13
CA LEU A 88 0.73 -5.12 2.35
C LEU A 88 1.28 -4.37 1.13
N CYS A 89 1.80 -5.06 0.10
CA CYS A 89 2.38 -4.47 -1.11
C CYS A 89 1.33 -4.00 -2.14
N GLY A 90 0.21 -3.44 -1.67
CA GLY A 90 -0.83 -2.86 -2.53
C GLY A 90 -0.57 -1.41 -2.93
N THR A 91 -1.57 -0.78 -3.55
CA THR A 91 -1.52 0.63 -3.95
C THR A 91 -2.04 1.54 -2.83
N ARG A 92 -1.20 2.48 -2.37
CA ARG A 92 -1.53 3.41 -1.29
C ARG A 92 -2.70 4.37 -1.61
N ASN A 93 -2.95 4.59 -2.90
CA ASN A 93 -4.05 5.42 -3.38
C ASN A 93 -5.44 4.82 -3.07
N PHE A 94 -5.51 3.50 -2.83
CA PHE A 94 -6.76 2.78 -2.69
C PHE A 94 -7.13 2.56 -1.22
N PRO A 95 -8.44 2.35 -0.94
CA PRO A 95 -8.86 1.88 0.38
C PRO A 95 -8.12 0.59 0.77
N CYS A 96 -7.65 0.54 2.02
CA CYS A 96 -7.06 -0.67 2.60
C CYS A 96 -8.18 -1.56 3.17
N ILE A 97 -8.01 -2.89 3.10
CA ILE A 97 -8.88 -3.84 3.78
C ILE A 97 -8.19 -4.26 5.07
N LEU A 98 -8.89 -4.10 6.20
CA LEU A 98 -8.45 -4.58 7.49
C LEU A 98 -9.23 -5.83 7.86
N LEU A 99 -8.53 -6.95 8.00
CA LEU A 99 -9.06 -8.22 8.45
C LEU A 99 -8.72 -8.46 9.92
N LEU A 100 -9.54 -9.30 10.56
CA LEU A 100 -9.02 -10.01 11.72
C LEU A 100 -8.04 -11.02 11.15
N ASN A 101 -6.92 -11.18 11.82
CA ASN A 101 -5.86 -12.07 11.39
C ASN A 101 -6.43 -13.35 10.72
N PRO A 102 -6.12 -13.61 9.44
CA PRO A 102 -6.51 -14.81 8.76
C PRO A 102 -6.00 -15.95 9.61
N LYS A 103 -6.93 -16.83 9.98
CA LYS A 103 -6.60 -18.15 10.56
C LYS A 103 -5.62 -18.94 9.68
N ASN A 104 -5.42 -18.46 8.47
CA ASN A 104 -4.76 -19.05 7.33
C ASN A 104 -3.45 -18.32 6.95
N ASP A 105 -2.84 -17.51 7.81
CA ASP A 105 -1.54 -16.87 7.52
C ASP A 105 -0.42 -17.89 7.21
N CYS A 106 -0.65 -19.18 7.50
CA CYS A 106 0.17 -20.32 7.11
C CYS A 106 -0.14 -20.91 5.72
N LEU A 107 -1.24 -20.51 5.06
CA LEU A 107 -1.60 -20.99 3.73
C LEU A 107 -0.80 -20.25 2.65
N PRO A 108 -0.60 -20.87 1.47
CA PRO A 108 -0.11 -20.15 0.30
C PRO A 108 -1.03 -18.96 -0.04
N PHE A 109 -0.43 -17.84 -0.45
CA PHE A 109 -1.14 -16.60 -0.78
C PHE A 109 -2.37 -16.82 -1.68
N ASP A 110 -2.23 -17.59 -2.76
CA ASP A 110 -3.32 -17.83 -3.72
C ASP A 110 -4.54 -18.53 -3.10
N GLU A 111 -4.33 -19.33 -2.04
CA GLU A 111 -5.40 -19.96 -1.29
C GLU A 111 -6.06 -18.96 -0.32
N MET A 112 -5.28 -18.12 0.37
CA MET A 112 -5.81 -17.03 1.19
C MET A 112 -6.69 -16.08 0.35
N VAL A 113 -6.23 -15.74 -0.86
CA VAL A 113 -6.92 -14.89 -1.83
C VAL A 113 -8.28 -15.46 -2.22
N LYS A 114 -8.33 -16.76 -2.51
CA LYS A 114 -9.53 -17.45 -2.96
C LYS A 114 -10.60 -17.48 -1.87
N GLU A 115 -10.18 -17.68 -0.62
CA GLU A 115 -11.06 -17.65 0.55
C GLU A 115 -11.62 -16.24 0.83
N ILE A 116 -10.89 -15.19 0.44
CA ILE A 116 -11.33 -13.79 0.60
C ILE A 116 -12.12 -13.28 -0.62
N GLY A 117 -11.97 -13.91 -1.79
CA GLY A 117 -12.77 -13.64 -3.00
C GLY A 117 -12.37 -12.40 -3.81
N LEU A 118 -11.10 -11.98 -3.76
CA LEU A 118 -10.60 -10.75 -4.39
C LEU A 118 -9.38 -11.03 -5.29
N ARG A 119 -8.98 -10.11 -6.19
CA ARG A 119 -7.67 -10.15 -6.86
C ARG A 119 -6.77 -9.14 -6.14
N LEU A 120 -5.76 -9.62 -5.40
CA LEU A 120 -5.20 -8.86 -4.27
C LEU A 120 -3.99 -7.98 -4.56
N ASP A 121 -3.25 -8.17 -5.66
CA ASP A 121 -1.92 -7.56 -5.78
C ASP A 121 -1.95 -6.00 -5.77
N ASP A 122 -3.11 -5.39 -6.07
CA ASP A 122 -3.27 -3.94 -6.10
C ASP A 122 -3.85 -3.33 -4.81
N VAL A 123 -4.37 -4.15 -3.89
CA VAL A 123 -5.08 -3.69 -2.68
C VAL A 123 -4.30 -4.09 -1.44
N ILE A 124 -4.10 -3.12 -0.55
CA ILE A 124 -3.47 -3.37 0.74
C ILE A 124 -4.44 -4.16 1.62
N ILE A 125 -4.04 -5.35 2.04
CA ILE A 125 -4.76 -6.17 3.00
C ILE A 125 -3.91 -6.27 4.25
N MET A 126 -4.47 -5.77 5.35
CA MET A 126 -3.80 -5.66 6.62
C MET A 126 -4.53 -6.52 7.65
N ASN A 127 -3.76 -7.19 8.48
CA ASN A 127 -4.29 -7.94 9.61
C ASN A 127 -4.21 -7.05 10.85
N LEU A 128 -5.24 -7.08 11.70
CA LEU A 128 -5.23 -6.34 12.96
C LEU A 128 -4.11 -6.84 13.91
N PHE A 129 -3.80 -8.13 13.81
CA PHE A 129 -2.81 -8.82 14.62
C PHE A 129 -1.97 -9.71 13.70
N PRO A 130 -1.04 -9.13 12.91
CA PRO A 130 -0.32 -9.84 11.87
C PRO A 130 0.54 -10.97 12.43
N MET A 131 0.73 -12.03 11.64
CA MET A 131 1.64 -13.16 11.89
C MET A 131 1.34 -14.04 13.13
N LEU A 132 0.39 -13.63 13.98
CA LEU A 132 -0.19 -14.51 14.98
C LEU A 132 -1.06 -15.55 14.29
N THR A 133 -1.37 -16.66 14.93
CA THR A 133 -2.39 -17.61 14.44
C THR A 133 -3.23 -18.07 15.62
N ASP A 134 -4.43 -18.58 15.35
CA ASP A 134 -5.27 -19.19 16.39
C ASP A 134 -4.50 -20.29 17.15
N GLU A 135 -3.80 -21.16 16.41
CA GLU A 135 -2.95 -22.22 16.96
C GLU A 135 -1.82 -21.67 17.82
N TRP A 136 -1.09 -20.66 17.35
CA TRP A 136 0.00 -20.07 18.11
C TRP A 136 -0.50 -19.46 19.43
N LEU A 137 -1.64 -18.76 19.37
CA LEU A 137 -2.26 -18.17 20.56
C LEU A 137 -2.67 -19.26 21.55
N ASP A 138 -3.29 -20.34 21.08
CA ASP A 138 -3.74 -21.46 21.91
C ASP A 138 -2.56 -22.20 22.58
N GLU A 139 -1.43 -22.35 21.89
CA GLU A 139 -0.21 -23.00 22.40
C GLU A 139 0.63 -22.14 23.36
N HIS A 140 0.49 -20.81 23.30
CA HIS A 140 1.36 -19.88 24.03
C HIS A 140 0.59 -18.90 24.93
N PRO A 141 -0.27 -19.37 25.85
CA PRO A 141 -1.06 -18.48 26.72
C PRO A 141 -0.22 -17.49 27.52
N ASP A 142 0.92 -17.94 28.04
CA ASP A 142 1.79 -17.13 28.91
C ASP A 142 2.53 -16.01 28.15
N LYS A 143 2.54 -16.04 26.80
CA LYS A 143 3.21 -15.04 25.97
C LYS A 143 2.27 -13.97 25.40
N ARG A 144 0.95 -14.17 25.52
CA ARG A 144 -0.07 -13.32 24.89
C ARG A 144 0.03 -11.85 25.31
N ASP A 145 0.29 -11.60 26.60
CA ASP A 145 0.37 -10.24 27.15
C ASP A 145 1.57 -9.43 26.60
N GLN A 146 2.59 -10.10 26.08
CA GLN A 146 3.75 -9.46 25.46
C GLN A 146 3.60 -9.39 23.93
N ASP A 147 3.20 -10.49 23.31
CA ASP A 147 3.34 -10.67 21.86
C ASP A 147 2.15 -10.04 21.10
N ILE A 148 0.93 -10.06 21.68
CA ILE A 148 -0.25 -9.40 21.07
C ILE A 148 -0.05 -7.89 20.93
N PRO A 149 0.37 -7.14 21.98
CA PRO A 149 0.69 -5.73 21.82
C PRO A 149 1.75 -5.45 20.76
N GLU A 150 2.81 -6.26 20.68
CA GLU A 150 3.88 -6.03 19.72
C GLU A 150 3.40 -6.20 18.27
N MET A 151 2.54 -7.18 18.00
CA MET A 151 1.95 -7.36 16.67
C MET A 151 0.92 -6.28 16.35
N PHE A 152 0.11 -5.86 17.34
CA PHE A 152 -0.79 -4.73 17.15
C PHE A 152 -0.03 -3.42 16.87
N CYS A 153 1.11 -3.19 17.53
CA CYS A 153 1.98 -2.07 17.23
C CYS A 153 2.47 -2.10 15.79
N LEU A 154 2.82 -3.27 15.24
CA LEU A 154 3.23 -3.40 13.84
C LEU A 154 2.13 -2.93 12.87
N THR A 155 0.87 -3.22 13.18
CA THR A 155 -0.29 -2.69 12.42
C THR A 155 -0.41 -1.17 12.54
N LEU A 156 -0.27 -0.61 13.74
CA LEU A 156 -0.31 0.84 13.94
C LEU A 156 0.86 1.56 13.25
N ASP A 157 2.05 0.96 13.28
CA ASP A 157 3.23 1.48 12.61
C ASP A 157 3.04 1.53 11.09
N PHE A 158 2.40 0.50 10.53
CA PHE A 158 2.04 0.50 9.11
C PHE A 158 1.07 1.64 8.77
N ILE A 159 0.01 1.81 9.57
CA ILE A 159 -0.95 2.91 9.39
C ILE A 159 -0.23 4.27 9.49
N ARG A 160 0.69 4.43 10.45
CA ARG A 160 1.46 5.65 10.65
C ARG A 160 2.36 5.96 9.45
N GLU A 161 3.12 4.98 8.99
CA GLU A 161 4.08 5.11 7.89
C GLU A 161 3.39 5.49 6.59
N PHE A 162 2.33 4.75 6.24
CA PHE A 162 1.64 4.91 4.95
C PHE A 162 0.45 5.88 5.02
N LYS A 163 0.14 6.44 6.18
CA LYS A 163 -0.95 7.42 6.42
C LYS A 163 -2.24 7.04 5.69
N LEU A 164 -2.76 5.84 5.96
CA LEU A 164 -3.87 5.24 5.22
C LEU A 164 -5.18 6.03 5.47
N PRO A 165 -5.77 6.68 4.45
CA PRO A 165 -6.91 7.58 4.68
C PRO A 165 -8.25 6.84 4.80
N ILE A 166 -8.38 5.66 4.18
CA ILE A 166 -9.62 4.88 4.14
C ILE A 166 -9.29 3.42 4.44
N ILE A 167 -9.94 2.87 5.46
CA ILE A 167 -9.81 1.47 5.88
C ILE A 167 -11.19 0.82 5.87
N LEU A 168 -11.38 -0.21 5.05
CA LEU A 168 -12.52 -1.13 5.15
C LEU A 168 -12.24 -2.14 6.24
N SER A 169 -12.85 -1.95 7.40
CA SER A 169 -12.75 -2.89 8.51
C SER A 169 -13.72 -4.06 8.31
N CYS A 170 -13.17 -5.21 7.95
CA CYS A 170 -13.84 -6.50 7.84
C CYS A 170 -13.60 -7.36 9.09
N GLN A 171 -13.34 -6.72 10.23
CA GLN A 171 -13.00 -7.38 11.48
C GLN A 171 -13.98 -6.95 12.58
N CYS A 172 -14.72 -7.92 13.11
CA CYS A 172 -15.68 -7.70 14.18
C CYS A 172 -15.09 -8.05 15.55
N PHE A 173 -13.81 -7.71 15.79
CA PHE A 173 -13.12 -8.07 17.02
C PHE A 173 -13.80 -7.45 18.24
N ARG A 174 -14.02 -8.27 19.26
CA ARG A 174 -14.53 -7.84 20.56
C ARG A 174 -13.58 -8.40 21.62
N PRO A 175 -12.75 -7.54 22.25
CA PRO A 175 -11.70 -7.97 23.19
C PRO A 175 -12.22 -8.89 24.31
N PHE A 176 -13.43 -8.61 24.82
CA PHE A 176 -14.01 -9.29 25.98
C PHE A 176 -14.67 -10.65 25.67
N GLN A 177 -14.62 -11.13 24.42
CA GLN A 177 -15.38 -12.32 24.01
C GLN A 177 -14.54 -13.57 23.76
N HIS A 178 -13.21 -13.49 23.81
CA HIS A 178 -12.38 -14.66 23.50
C HIS A 178 -11.19 -14.79 24.46
N GLU A 179 -11.26 -15.82 25.31
CA GLU A 179 -10.18 -16.28 26.20
C GLU A 179 -8.81 -16.39 25.48
N ARG A 180 -8.84 -16.72 24.18
CA ARG A 180 -7.66 -16.76 23.29
C ARG A 180 -6.86 -15.47 23.25
N TRP A 181 -7.48 -14.30 23.39
CA TRP A 181 -6.80 -13.00 23.26
C TRP A 181 -6.35 -12.41 24.60
N GLY A 182 -6.57 -13.12 25.70
CA GLY A 182 -6.17 -12.69 27.04
C GLY A 182 -6.81 -11.36 27.46
N SER A 183 -6.08 -10.57 28.22
CA SER A 183 -6.52 -9.26 28.73
C SER A 183 -6.13 -8.07 27.83
N PHE A 184 -5.80 -8.30 26.56
CA PHE A 184 -5.33 -7.23 25.68
C PHE A 184 -6.39 -6.13 25.47
N THR A 185 -5.99 -4.88 25.75
CA THR A 185 -6.82 -3.70 25.51
C THR A 185 -5.99 -2.57 24.91
N HIS A 186 -6.52 -1.91 23.89
CA HIS A 186 -5.95 -0.69 23.31
C HIS A 186 -7.09 0.18 22.76
N ASP A 187 -6.98 1.51 22.88
CA ASP A 187 -8.00 2.48 22.45
C ASP A 187 -8.26 2.48 20.92
N MET A 188 -7.27 2.09 20.12
CA MET A 188 -7.37 1.99 18.66
C MET A 188 -8.14 0.77 18.19
N VAL A 189 -8.19 -0.30 19.00
CA VAL A 189 -8.95 -1.51 18.66
C VAL A 189 -10.42 -1.19 18.36
N PRO A 190 -11.20 -0.52 19.23
CA PRO A 190 -12.60 -0.21 18.93
C PRO A 190 -12.76 0.74 17.74
N LYS A 191 -11.81 1.65 17.48
CA LYS A 191 -11.82 2.57 16.34
C LYS A 191 -11.63 1.84 15.00
N LEU A 192 -10.75 0.83 15.00
CA LEU A 192 -10.44 -0.02 13.85
C LEU A 192 -11.41 -1.21 13.70
N SER A 193 -12.29 -1.44 14.67
CA SER A 193 -13.25 -2.54 14.66
C SER A 193 -14.55 -2.18 13.96
N SER A 194 -15.15 -3.20 13.36
CA SER A 194 -16.44 -3.11 12.72
C SER A 194 -17.52 -3.87 13.48
N SER A 195 -18.77 -3.67 13.07
CA SER A 195 -19.88 -4.47 13.53
C SER A 195 -20.85 -4.75 12.39
N MET A 196 -21.55 -5.88 12.47
CA MET A 196 -22.59 -6.25 11.51
C MET A 196 -23.64 -5.15 11.39
N VAL A 197 -24.10 -4.60 12.51
CA VAL A 197 -25.13 -3.54 12.54
C VAL A 197 -24.66 -2.30 11.79
N SER A 198 -23.41 -1.88 12.00
CA SER A 198 -22.84 -0.73 11.30
C SER A 198 -22.61 -1.00 9.81
N ALA A 199 -22.21 -2.22 9.46
CA ALA A 199 -21.99 -2.63 8.08
C ALA A 199 -23.29 -2.73 7.27
N GLU A 200 -24.35 -3.29 7.85
CA GLU A 200 -25.69 -3.30 7.25
C GLU A 200 -26.23 -1.89 7.00
N ARG A 201 -25.86 -0.94 7.88
CA ARG A 201 -26.16 0.48 7.73
C ARG A 201 -25.15 1.23 6.85
N GLN A 202 -24.15 0.54 6.29
CA GLN A 202 -23.06 1.11 5.48
C GLN A 202 -22.45 2.37 6.13
N THR A 203 -22.24 2.29 7.43
CA THR A 203 -21.73 3.39 8.24
C THR A 203 -20.23 3.53 8.08
N VAL A 204 -19.76 4.76 8.12
CA VAL A 204 -18.34 5.12 8.17
C VAL A 204 -18.09 5.87 9.46
N PHE A 205 -17.12 5.40 10.24
CA PHE A 205 -16.63 6.12 11.40
C PHE A 205 -15.33 6.81 11.04
N SER A 206 -15.18 8.04 11.51
CA SER A 206 -13.95 8.78 11.27
C SER A 206 -13.31 9.19 12.59
N PHE A 207 -11.99 9.17 12.62
CA PHE A 207 -11.21 9.52 13.79
C PHE A 207 -9.82 10.04 13.38
N HIS A 208 -9.21 10.82 14.27
CA HIS A 208 -7.81 11.19 14.14
C HIS A 208 -6.91 10.06 14.63
N PHE A 209 -5.88 9.76 13.84
CA PHE A 209 -4.75 8.95 14.25
C PHE A 209 -3.48 9.79 14.04
N GLU A 210 -2.96 10.30 15.14
CA GLU A 210 -1.82 11.23 15.16
C GLU A 210 -2.04 12.43 14.23
N GLU A 211 -1.21 12.57 13.19
CA GLU A 211 -1.22 13.71 12.26
C GLU A 211 -2.24 13.58 11.12
N HIS A 212 -3.00 12.49 11.02
CA HIS A 212 -3.92 12.27 9.91
C HIS A 212 -5.29 11.77 10.33
N PHE A 213 -6.21 11.84 9.38
CA PHE A 213 -7.61 11.45 9.56
C PHE A 213 -7.87 10.14 8.83
N ILE A 214 -8.56 9.22 9.52
CA ILE A 214 -8.89 7.91 8.99
C ILE A 214 -10.40 7.77 8.91
N HIS A 215 -10.87 7.32 7.74
CA HIS A 215 -12.24 6.87 7.53
C HIS A 215 -12.29 5.34 7.61
N CYS A 216 -12.83 4.82 8.71
CA CYS A 216 -13.07 3.41 8.93
C CYS A 216 -14.46 3.03 8.43
N VAL A 217 -14.50 2.42 7.24
CA VAL A 217 -15.72 1.86 6.64
C VAL A 217 -16.05 0.56 7.34
N GLN A 218 -17.29 0.43 7.76
CA GLN A 218 -17.76 -0.72 8.53
C GLN A 218 -18.16 -1.85 7.57
N GLY A 219 -17.40 -2.95 7.59
CA GLY A 219 -17.72 -4.20 6.91
C GLY A 219 -17.84 -5.36 7.90
N PHE A 220 -17.75 -6.59 7.39
CA PHE A 220 -17.66 -7.79 8.23
C PHE A 220 -16.85 -8.88 7.53
N HIS A 221 -16.38 -9.85 8.32
CA HIS A 221 -15.56 -10.94 7.81
C HIS A 221 -16.41 -11.85 6.90
N PRO A 222 -15.96 -12.20 5.68
CA PRO A 222 -16.70 -13.07 4.76
C PRO A 222 -17.12 -14.40 5.36
N ALA A 223 -16.29 -14.98 6.24
CA ALA A 223 -16.61 -16.23 6.95
C ALA A 223 -17.93 -16.21 7.76
N LYS A 224 -18.51 -15.03 8.04
CA LYS A 224 -19.84 -14.95 8.66
C LYS A 224 -20.94 -15.52 7.78
N LEU A 225 -20.76 -15.55 6.46
CA LEU A 225 -21.74 -16.10 5.52
C LEU A 225 -21.98 -17.60 5.76
N TYR A 226 -20.97 -18.36 6.21
CA TYR A 226 -21.06 -19.81 6.40
C TYR A 226 -21.86 -20.27 7.63
N HIS A 227 -22.36 -19.33 8.45
CA HIS A 227 -23.02 -19.65 9.72
C HIS A 227 -24.48 -19.20 9.80
N GLU A 228 -25.04 -18.72 8.68
CA GLU A 228 -26.37 -18.13 8.62
C GLU A 228 -27.32 -19.01 7.80
N ASP A 229 -28.63 -18.76 7.92
CA ASP A 229 -29.60 -19.36 7.01
C ASP A 229 -29.48 -18.75 5.59
N TYR A 230 -30.00 -19.45 4.59
CA TYR A 230 -29.83 -19.10 3.18
C TYR A 230 -30.30 -17.67 2.82
N GLU A 231 -31.44 -17.23 3.37
CA GLU A 231 -31.98 -15.89 3.08
C GLU A 231 -31.12 -14.79 3.71
N ARG A 232 -30.64 -15.03 4.94
CA ARG A 232 -29.73 -14.14 5.63
C ARG A 232 -28.36 -14.10 4.96
N GLU A 233 -27.83 -15.25 4.54
CA GLU A 233 -26.59 -15.37 3.78
C GLU A 233 -26.64 -14.51 2.51
N GLN A 234 -27.69 -14.65 1.69
CA GLN A 234 -27.85 -13.83 0.48
C GLN A 234 -27.92 -12.33 0.77
N THR A 235 -28.64 -11.96 1.84
CA THR A 235 -28.76 -10.56 2.25
C THR A 235 -27.38 -9.99 2.64
N LEU A 236 -26.62 -10.75 3.43
CA LEU A 236 -25.27 -10.36 3.85
C LEU A 236 -24.29 -10.32 2.69
N ASP A 237 -24.27 -11.33 1.80
CA ASP A 237 -23.43 -11.34 0.60
C ASP A 237 -23.68 -10.10 -0.26
N LYS A 238 -24.96 -9.75 -0.48
CA LYS A 238 -25.33 -8.53 -1.22
C LYS A 238 -24.79 -7.26 -0.56
N ILE A 239 -24.92 -7.14 0.77
CA ILE A 239 -24.43 -5.97 1.52
C ILE A 239 -22.91 -5.87 1.41
N LEU A 240 -22.20 -6.98 1.64
CA LEU A 240 -20.74 -6.99 1.58
C LEU A 240 -20.24 -6.62 0.18
N ARG A 241 -20.80 -7.24 -0.86
CA ARG A 241 -20.50 -6.91 -2.26
C ARG A 241 -20.75 -5.45 -2.58
N GLN A 242 -21.85 -4.87 -2.08
CA GLN A 242 -22.16 -3.46 -2.30
C GLN A 242 -21.13 -2.54 -1.65
N ILE A 243 -20.66 -2.87 -0.44
CA ILE A 243 -19.60 -2.11 0.24
C ILE A 243 -18.30 -2.17 -0.57
N PHE A 244 -17.85 -3.37 -0.97
CA PHE A 244 -16.65 -3.55 -1.79
C PHE A 244 -16.77 -2.80 -3.12
N TYR A 245 -17.88 -2.99 -3.84
CA TYR A 245 -18.11 -2.33 -5.11
C TYR A 245 -18.04 -0.81 -4.98
N SER A 246 -18.67 -0.23 -3.96
CA SER A 246 -18.71 1.21 -3.76
C SER A 246 -17.34 1.85 -3.47
N LEU A 247 -16.43 1.08 -2.86
CA LEU A 247 -15.06 1.52 -2.54
C LEU A 247 -14.07 1.28 -3.68
N PHE A 248 -14.14 0.14 -4.34
CA PHE A 248 -13.10 -0.29 -5.27
C PHE A 248 -13.45 -0.06 -6.74
N GLU A 249 -14.73 0.04 -7.11
CA GLU A 249 -15.11 0.33 -8.49
C GLU A 249 -14.52 1.64 -9.03
N PRO A 250 -14.49 2.76 -8.27
CA PRO A 250 -13.86 3.99 -8.74
C PRO A 250 -12.35 3.87 -8.96
N CYS A 251 -11.71 2.89 -8.31
CA CYS A 251 -10.26 2.71 -8.35
C CYS A 251 -9.78 2.08 -9.67
N ALA A 252 -10.56 1.17 -10.26
CA ALA A 252 -10.12 0.41 -11.43
C ALA A 252 -9.93 1.27 -12.71
N PRO A 253 -10.89 2.14 -13.11
CA PRO A 253 -10.67 3.06 -14.23
C PRO A 253 -9.50 4.01 -13.97
N TRP A 254 -9.41 4.54 -12.75
CA TRP A 254 -8.32 5.43 -12.35
C TRP A 254 -6.95 4.75 -12.45
N GLN A 255 -6.85 3.48 -12.03
CA GLN A 255 -5.62 2.71 -12.11
C GLN A 255 -5.15 2.56 -13.56
N ASN A 256 -6.06 2.16 -14.46
CA ASN A 256 -5.75 1.98 -15.87
C ASN A 256 -5.23 3.26 -16.51
N GLU A 257 -5.93 4.38 -16.30
CA GLU A 257 -5.51 5.68 -16.84
C GLU A 257 -4.13 6.12 -16.32
N ASN A 258 -3.87 5.93 -15.02
CA ASN A 258 -2.60 6.34 -14.43
C ASN A 258 -1.45 5.40 -14.77
N LEU A 259 -1.72 4.11 -14.94
CA LEU A 259 -0.74 3.14 -15.42
C LEU A 259 -0.31 3.48 -16.85
N GLU A 260 -1.26 3.77 -17.74
CA GLU A 260 -0.96 4.20 -19.12
C GLU A 260 -0.14 5.50 -19.16
N LYS A 261 -0.53 6.51 -18.36
CA LYS A 261 0.22 7.76 -18.22
C LYS A 261 1.64 7.51 -17.72
N SER A 262 1.80 6.66 -16.71
CA SER A 262 3.10 6.30 -16.13
C SER A 262 3.99 5.58 -17.14
N LEU A 263 3.46 4.56 -17.82
CA LEU A 263 4.15 3.82 -18.88
C LEU A 263 4.59 4.75 -20.01
N ARG A 264 3.73 5.67 -20.43
CA ARG A 264 4.07 6.67 -21.44
C ARG A 264 5.20 7.60 -20.99
N ARG A 265 5.12 8.18 -19.78
CA ARG A 265 6.18 9.04 -19.21
C ARG A 265 7.52 8.29 -19.11
N LYS A 266 7.50 7.02 -18.69
CA LYS A 266 8.70 6.17 -18.63
C LYS A 266 9.26 5.89 -20.03
N THR A 267 8.40 5.60 -20.99
CA THR A 267 8.78 5.40 -22.40
C THR A 267 9.43 6.65 -22.98
N GLU A 268 8.84 7.83 -22.76
CA GLU A 268 9.40 9.12 -23.18
C GLU A 268 10.77 9.39 -22.52
N SER A 269 10.90 9.09 -21.22
CA SER A 269 12.18 9.22 -20.50
C SER A 269 13.26 8.29 -21.06
N ILE A 270 12.91 7.05 -21.39
CA ILE A 270 13.81 6.07 -22.02
C ILE A 270 14.23 6.57 -23.40
N GLN A 271 13.30 7.11 -24.20
CA GLN A 271 13.61 7.69 -25.52
C GLN A 271 14.57 8.88 -25.42
N ILE A 272 14.42 9.74 -24.40
CA ILE A 272 15.35 10.84 -24.15
C ILE A 272 16.75 10.31 -23.79
N LEU A 273 16.83 9.34 -22.89
CA LEU A 273 18.10 8.72 -22.48
C LEU A 273 18.82 8.07 -23.68
N ILE A 274 18.06 7.35 -24.52
CA ILE A 274 18.53 6.78 -25.78
C ILE A 274 19.15 7.85 -26.68
N LYS A 275 18.50 9.01 -26.84
CA LYS A 275 19.01 10.11 -27.67
C LYS A 275 20.30 10.68 -27.09
N GLN A 276 20.37 10.83 -25.77
CA GLN A 276 21.58 11.31 -25.08
C GLN A 276 22.75 10.32 -25.26
N ILE A 277 22.50 9.01 -25.12
CA ILE A 277 23.52 7.98 -25.34
C ILE A 277 24.06 8.05 -26.77
N ARG A 278 23.18 8.18 -27.77
CA ARG A 278 23.58 8.31 -29.18
C ARG A 278 24.42 9.56 -29.44
N GLN A 279 24.06 10.70 -28.83
CA GLN A 279 24.84 11.93 -28.93
C GLN A 279 26.22 11.78 -28.30
N ASN A 280 26.29 11.25 -27.08
CA ASN A 280 27.56 11.03 -26.38
C ASN A 280 28.47 10.05 -27.15
N ALA A 281 27.90 9.03 -27.81
CA ALA A 281 28.65 8.12 -28.66
C ALA A 281 29.26 8.85 -29.88
N ALA A 282 28.50 9.73 -30.53
CA ALA A 282 29.00 10.53 -31.64
C ALA A 282 30.10 11.51 -31.21
N GLU A 283 29.95 12.16 -30.05
CA GLU A 283 30.97 13.04 -29.46
C GLU A 283 32.25 12.27 -29.11
N TYR A 284 32.12 11.05 -28.57
CA TYR A 284 33.26 10.17 -28.30
C TYR A 284 34.00 9.80 -29.60
N ASP A 285 33.27 9.42 -30.65
CA ASP A 285 33.87 9.12 -31.95
C ASP A 285 34.58 10.32 -32.57
N GLU A 286 34.01 11.52 -32.44
CA GLU A 286 34.65 12.76 -32.87
C GLU A 286 35.95 13.03 -32.11
N LEU A 287 35.94 12.90 -30.77
CA LEU A 287 37.13 13.03 -29.93
C LEU A 287 38.19 11.99 -30.28
N ARG A 288 37.78 10.75 -30.56
CA ARG A 288 38.67 9.68 -31.03
C ARG A 288 39.34 10.06 -32.34
N ILE A 289 38.57 10.50 -33.35
CA ILE A 289 39.10 10.93 -34.65
C ILE A 289 40.05 12.12 -34.49
N ARG A 290 39.68 13.13 -33.69
CA ARG A 290 40.53 14.30 -33.39
C ARG A 290 41.82 13.90 -32.68
N GLY A 291 41.76 12.97 -31.73
CA GLY A 291 42.93 12.40 -31.05
C GLY A 291 43.86 11.60 -31.97
N HIS A 292 43.34 11.09 -33.10
CA HIS A 292 44.10 10.38 -34.13
C HIS A 292 44.54 11.29 -35.30
N SER A 293 44.28 12.60 -35.24
CA SER A 293 44.88 13.55 -36.19
C SER A 293 46.41 13.56 -36.03
N PRO A 294 47.19 13.65 -37.13
CA PRO A 294 48.62 13.39 -37.09
C PRO A 294 49.32 14.48 -36.27
N GLY A 295 49.74 14.13 -35.04
CA GLY A 295 50.58 15.00 -34.22
C GLY A 295 50.53 14.82 -32.70
N MET A 296 49.55 14.09 -32.11
CA MET A 296 49.35 14.14 -30.64
C MET A 296 49.15 12.80 -29.91
N ALA A 297 49.12 11.63 -30.56
CA ALA A 297 48.94 10.36 -29.85
C ALA A 297 50.25 9.55 -29.80
N GLN A 298 51.04 9.73 -28.74
CA GLN A 298 51.97 8.69 -28.31
C GLN A 298 51.16 7.51 -27.77
N HIS A 299 51.45 6.32 -28.31
CA HIS A 299 50.90 5.04 -27.86
C HIS A 299 50.92 4.94 -26.32
N ARG A 300 49.74 4.98 -25.69
CA ARG A 300 49.54 4.35 -24.40
C ARG A 300 48.93 2.97 -24.65
N GLU A 301 49.80 1.98 -24.70
CA GLU A 301 49.42 0.59 -24.51
C GLU A 301 48.75 0.45 -23.14
N GLY A 302 47.55 -0.13 -23.11
CA GLY A 302 46.81 -0.41 -21.89
C GLY A 302 45.51 0.36 -21.72
N SER A 303 44.67 0.46 -22.75
CA SER A 303 43.27 0.82 -22.59
C SER A 303 42.41 -0.40 -22.88
N ILE A 304 41.57 -0.76 -21.90
CA ILE A 304 40.54 -1.79 -22.00
C ILE A 304 39.78 -1.55 -23.30
N THR A 305 39.78 -2.53 -24.20
CA THR A 305 39.12 -2.41 -25.49
C THR A 305 37.61 -2.36 -25.27
N ALA A 306 36.98 -1.29 -25.74
CA ALA A 306 35.54 -1.11 -25.80
C ALA A 306 34.87 -2.03 -26.86
N GLU A 307 35.44 -3.21 -27.09
CA GLU A 307 35.06 -4.19 -28.13
C GLU A 307 33.83 -5.03 -27.76
N GLN A 308 33.08 -4.63 -26.73
CA GLN A 308 31.80 -5.28 -26.36
C GLN A 308 30.59 -4.35 -26.56
N TRP A 309 30.81 -3.15 -27.08
CA TRP A 309 29.77 -2.16 -27.42
C TRP A 309 29.79 -1.85 -28.92
N ASP A 310 30.10 -2.84 -29.75
CA ASP A 310 30.37 -2.69 -31.19
C ASP A 310 29.27 -2.01 -32.01
N ASN A 311 28.05 -1.88 -31.48
CA ASN A 311 27.07 -0.98 -32.04
C ASN A 311 26.07 -0.50 -30.96
N PRO A 312 26.08 0.80 -30.61
CA PRO A 312 25.05 1.42 -29.77
C PRO A 312 23.62 1.15 -30.27
N GLU A 313 23.39 1.00 -31.57
CA GLU A 313 22.09 0.61 -32.17
C GLU A 313 21.70 -0.83 -31.81
N LYS A 314 22.65 -1.77 -31.74
CA LYS A 314 22.35 -3.16 -31.30
C LYS A 314 21.97 -3.21 -29.82
N ALA A 315 22.68 -2.45 -28.97
CA ALA A 315 22.34 -2.33 -27.55
C ALA A 315 20.95 -1.70 -27.36
N LEU A 316 20.64 -0.70 -28.19
CA LEU A 316 19.34 -0.05 -28.21
C LEU A 316 18.21 -0.97 -28.71
N ASP A 317 18.45 -1.72 -29.79
CA ASP A 317 17.50 -2.67 -30.35
C ASP A 317 17.21 -3.81 -29.37
N LEU A 318 18.22 -4.29 -28.64
CA LEU A 318 18.05 -5.26 -27.55
C LEU A 318 17.19 -4.70 -26.41
N ILE A 319 17.42 -3.46 -25.98
CA ILE A 319 16.60 -2.79 -24.96
C ILE A 319 15.16 -2.61 -25.44
N VAL A 320 14.95 -2.19 -26.70
CA VAL A 320 13.61 -2.02 -27.30
C VAL A 320 12.89 -3.37 -27.47
N GLN A 321 13.59 -4.44 -27.84
CA GLN A 321 13.03 -5.80 -27.92
C GLN A 321 12.64 -6.35 -26.54
N LEU A 322 13.43 -6.08 -25.50
CA LEU A 322 13.15 -6.51 -24.12
C LEU A 322 11.99 -5.73 -23.48
N LEU A 323 11.72 -4.50 -23.94
CA LEU A 323 10.66 -3.63 -23.43
C LEU A 323 9.34 -3.73 -24.22
N SER A 324 9.32 -4.47 -25.34
CA SER A 324 8.10 -4.71 -26.11
C SER A 324 7.33 -5.90 -25.52
N PRO A 325 6.06 -5.73 -25.09
CA PRO A 325 5.26 -6.85 -24.63
C PRO A 325 5.13 -7.85 -25.79
N ASN A 326 5.51 -9.10 -25.56
CA ASN A 326 5.37 -10.20 -26.51
C ASN A 326 3.95 -10.27 -27.09
N THR A 327 3.73 -9.60 -28.22
CA THR A 327 2.58 -9.83 -29.07
C THR A 327 3.00 -10.86 -30.11
N SER A 328 2.84 -12.13 -29.70
CA SER A 328 2.65 -13.29 -30.56
C SER A 328 3.75 -13.61 -31.58
N LYS A 329 4.45 -14.73 -31.35
CA LYS A 329 4.49 -15.78 -32.36
C LYS A 329 4.11 -17.13 -31.75
N LYS A 330 2.93 -17.57 -32.19
CA LYS A 330 2.50 -18.96 -32.23
C LYS A 330 3.61 -19.84 -32.81
N LEU A 331 3.81 -21.00 -32.20
CA LEU A 331 3.78 -22.29 -32.88
C LEU A 331 3.09 -23.30 -31.96
#